data_AF-A0A6S7GDP7-F1
#
_entry.id   AF-A0A6S7GDP7-F1
#
_cell.length_a   1.000
_cell.length_b   1.000
_cell.length_c   1.000
_cell.angle_alpha   90.00
_cell.angle_beta   90.00
_cell.angle_gamma   90.00
#
_symmetry.space_group_name_H-M   'P 1'
#
loop_
_entity.id
_entity.type
_entity.pdbx_description
1 polymer ?
#
loop_
_entity_poly.entity_id
_entity_poly.type
_entity_poly.pdbx_seq_one_letter_code
_entity_poly.pdbx_strand_id
1 'polypeptide(L)'
;MPERTQTIYSNDVLWMTQELKSQIRKHQTALAEGNHVLFKYYHNLVNRNRCREVYYNTKVARLKDSKPKHWWNKVKRISGHSPVSNRNNTNIESSLPTQITDQRSCDELADFINESFLEPQQMFEPLDESSKLCDENFTSLTCKLQVTELE
;
A
#
# COMPACT_ATOMS: atom_id res chain seq x y z
N MET A 1 -5.68 -22.26 35.94
CA MET A 1 -6.10 -21.97 34.55
C MET A 1 -4.84 -21.84 33.70
N PRO A 2 -4.77 -22.34 32.45
CA PRO A 2 -3.59 -22.16 31.64
C PRO A 2 -3.63 -20.77 30.99
N GLU A 3 -2.67 -19.92 31.33
CA GLU A 3 -2.52 -18.59 30.75
C GLU A 3 -1.95 -18.71 29.34
N ARG A 4 -2.72 -18.28 28.33
CA ARG A 4 -2.24 -18.23 26.95
C ARG A 4 -1.44 -16.94 26.77
N THR A 5 -0.14 -17.06 26.55
CA THR A 5 0.72 -15.94 26.15
C THR A 5 0.51 -15.63 24.66
N GLN A 6 0.17 -14.39 24.34
CA GLN A 6 0.13 -13.89 22.97
C GLN A 6 1.27 -12.89 22.76
N THR A 7 2.15 -13.18 21.80
CA THR A 7 3.21 -12.27 21.38
C THR A 7 2.60 -11.15 20.54
N ILE A 8 2.52 -9.94 21.10
CA ILE A 8 2.07 -8.74 20.40
C ILE A 8 3.31 -8.02 19.87
N TYR A 9 3.47 -7.93 18.54
CA TYR A 9 4.54 -7.15 17.93
C TYR A 9 4.23 -5.65 18.07
N SER A 10 5.20 -4.87 18.55
CA SER A 10 5.05 -3.44 18.82
C SER A 10 4.68 -2.59 17.59
N ASN A 11 5.03 -3.08 16.39
CA ASN A 11 4.74 -2.44 15.10
C ASN A 11 3.44 -2.94 14.46
N ASP A 12 2.78 -3.93 15.05
CA ASP A 12 1.56 -4.48 14.50
C ASP A 12 0.39 -3.52 14.72
N VAL A 13 -0.48 -3.42 13.73
CA VAL A 13 -1.58 -2.47 13.82
C VAL A 13 -2.61 -3.04 14.80
N LEU A 14 -2.89 -2.33 15.89
CA LEU A 14 -3.69 -2.84 17.02
C LEU A 14 -5.12 -3.28 16.67
N TRP A 15 -5.64 -2.91 15.48
CA TRP A 15 -6.92 -3.39 14.99
C TRP A 15 -6.84 -4.74 14.24
N MET A 16 -5.64 -5.23 13.94
CA MET A 16 -5.42 -6.44 13.15
C MET A 16 -5.51 -7.68 14.04
N THR A 17 -6.64 -8.39 13.95
CA THR A 17 -6.89 -9.62 14.72
C THR A 17 -6.17 -10.83 14.12
N GLN A 18 -5.93 -11.87 14.93
CA GLN A 18 -5.36 -13.12 14.43
C GLN A 18 -6.23 -13.78 13.36
N GLU A 19 -7.55 -13.66 13.48
CA GLU A 19 -8.49 -14.12 12.48
C GLU A 19 -8.30 -13.40 11.13
N LEU A 20 -8.24 -12.06 11.15
CA LEU A 20 -8.00 -11.28 9.95
C LEU A 20 -6.65 -11.62 9.30
N LYS A 21 -5.60 -11.81 10.10
CA LYS A 21 -4.29 -12.26 9.60
C LYS A 21 -4.37 -13.63 8.94
N SER A 22 -5.12 -14.57 9.53
CA SER A 22 -5.35 -15.89 8.94
C SER A 22 -6.05 -15.77 7.59
N GLN A 23 -7.08 -14.92 7.47
CA GLN A 23 -7.81 -14.70 6.23
C GLN A 23 -6.92 -14.07 5.15
N ILE A 24 -6.10 -13.08 5.51
CA ILE A 24 -5.13 -12.46 4.58
C ILE A 24 -4.12 -13.50 4.08
N ARG A 25 -3.58 -14.34 4.95
CA ARG A 25 -2.67 -15.43 4.55
C ARG A 25 -3.35 -16.39 3.59
N LYS A 26 -4.57 -16.83 3.90
CA LYS A 26 -5.35 -17.73 3.04
C LYS A 26 -5.65 -17.11 1.67
N HIS A 27 -5.94 -15.81 1.63
CA HIS A 27 -6.10 -15.07 0.37
C HIS A 27 -4.80 -15.08 -0.46
N GLN A 28 -3.66 -14.81 0.16
CA GLN A 28 -2.35 -14.84 -0.50
C GLN A 28 -1.98 -16.25 -0.98
N THR A 29 -2.23 -17.27 -0.16
CA THR A 29 -2.01 -18.67 -0.52
C THR A 29 -2.89 -19.09 -1.70
N ALA A 30 -4.18 -18.77 -1.67
CA ALA A 30 -5.09 -19.10 -2.77
C ALA A 30 -4.70 -18.40 -4.08
N LEU A 31 -4.15 -17.18 -4.01
CA LEU A 31 -3.58 -16.49 -5.17
C LEU A 31 -2.34 -17.23 -5.71
N ALA A 32 -1.42 -17.62 -4.82
CA ALA A 32 -0.21 -18.35 -5.20
C ALA A 32 -0.50 -19.73 -5.81
N GLU A 33 -1.54 -20.41 -5.35
CA GLU A 33 -2.01 -21.70 -5.87
C GLU A 33 -2.86 -21.57 -7.15
N GLY A 34 -3.21 -20.35 -7.58
CA GLY A 34 -4.09 -20.13 -8.73
C GLY A 34 -5.56 -20.53 -8.49
N ASN A 35 -5.96 -20.76 -7.23
CA ASN A 35 -7.34 -21.12 -6.90
C ASN A 35 -8.23 -19.87 -6.83
N HIS A 36 -8.78 -19.48 -7.97
CA HIS A 36 -9.60 -18.27 -8.11
C HIS A 36 -10.88 -18.27 -7.26
N VAL A 37 -11.46 -19.44 -6.98
CA VAL A 37 -12.68 -19.54 -6.16
C VAL A 37 -12.37 -19.20 -4.71
N LEU A 38 -11.36 -19.84 -4.13
CA LEU A 38 -10.92 -19.54 -2.76
C LEU A 38 -10.35 -18.13 -2.65
N PHE A 39 -9.64 -17.66 -3.67
CA PHE A 39 -9.15 -16.29 -3.74
C PHE A 39 -10.29 -15.27 -3.59
N LYS A 40 -11.34 -15.37 -4.41
CA LYS A 40 -12.52 -14.48 -4.32
C LYS A 40 -13.23 -14.59 -2.97
N TYR A 41 -13.35 -15.81 -2.43
CA TYR A 41 -13.96 -16.03 -1.13
C TYR A 41 -13.21 -15.30 -0.01
N TYR A 42 -11.89 -15.51 0.11
CA TYR A 42 -11.10 -14.85 1.14
C TYR A 42 -10.96 -13.35 0.90
N HIS A 43 -10.93 -12.89 -0.36
CA HIS A 43 -10.97 -11.47 -0.69
C HIS A 43 -12.23 -10.80 -0.11
N ASN A 44 -13.40 -11.38 -0.36
CA ASN A 44 -14.67 -10.86 0.16
C ASN A 44 -14.74 -10.90 1.69
N LEU A 45 -14.18 -11.96 2.29
CA LEU A 45 -14.15 -12.11 3.74
C LEU A 45 -13.26 -11.04 4.40
N VAL A 46 -12.07 -10.80 3.82
CA VAL A 46 -11.17 -9.72 4.23
C VAL A 46 -11.80 -8.35 4.00
N ASN A 47 -12.50 -8.13 2.88
CA ASN A 47 -13.13 -6.84 2.57
C ASN A 47 -14.34 -6.53 3.48
N ARG A 48 -15.07 -7.55 3.90
CA ARG A 48 -16.20 -7.42 4.85
C ARG A 48 -15.76 -7.26 6.29
N ASN A 49 -14.46 -7.38 6.57
CA ASN A 49 -13.89 -7.16 7.89
C ASN A 49 -14.25 -5.78 8.45
N ARG A 50 -14.70 -5.75 9.70
CA ARG A 50 -14.99 -4.50 10.44
C ARG A 50 -14.02 -4.26 11.61
N CYS A 51 -12.91 -5.00 11.68
CA CYS A 51 -11.99 -4.91 12.83
C CYS A 51 -11.44 -3.49 13.03
N ARG A 52 -11.14 -2.78 11.94
CA ARG A 52 -10.67 -1.38 12.00
C ARG A 52 -11.72 -0.43 12.58
N GLU A 53 -12.97 -0.56 12.14
CA GLU A 53 -14.10 0.22 12.62
C GLU A 53 -14.42 -0.08 14.09
N VAL A 54 -14.51 -1.37 14.45
CA VAL A 54 -14.73 -1.83 15.82
C VAL A 54 -13.64 -1.31 16.76
N TYR A 55 -12.37 -1.38 16.35
CA TYR A 55 -11.26 -0.85 17.15
C TYR A 55 -11.36 0.66 17.35
N TYR A 56 -11.72 1.41 16.30
CA TYR A 56 -11.91 2.85 16.40
C TYR A 56 -13.01 3.19 17.42
N ASN A 57 -14.19 2.59 17.28
CA ASN A 57 -15.34 2.84 18.13
C ASN A 57 -15.05 2.48 19.60
N THR A 58 -14.32 1.39 19.85
CA THR A 58 -14.06 0.91 21.22
C THR A 58 -12.87 1.57 21.91
N LYS A 59 -11.80 1.92 21.18
CA LYS A 59 -10.52 2.37 21.78
C LYS A 59 -10.10 3.79 21.42
N VAL A 60 -10.72 4.41 20.42
CA VAL A 60 -10.28 5.71 19.87
C VAL A 60 -11.37 6.77 19.90
N ALA A 61 -12.63 6.45 19.66
CA ALA A 61 -13.72 7.43 19.58
C ALA A 61 -13.80 8.37 20.79
N ARG A 62 -13.75 7.81 22.01
CA ARG A 62 -13.79 8.59 23.28
C ARG A 62 -12.60 9.54 23.49
N LEU A 63 -11.50 9.36 22.77
CA LEU A 63 -10.35 10.27 22.86
C LEU A 63 -10.61 11.58 22.14
N LYS A 64 -11.58 11.63 21.22
CA LYS A 64 -11.93 12.84 20.48
C LYS A 64 -12.30 13.98 21.44
N ASP A 65 -13.10 13.67 22.45
CA ASP A 65 -13.62 14.68 23.38
C ASP A 65 -12.70 14.87 24.59
N SER A 66 -12.00 13.81 25.03
CA SER A 66 -11.14 13.86 26.22
C SER A 66 -9.70 14.30 25.95
N LYS A 67 -9.07 13.84 24.85
CA LYS A 67 -7.66 14.09 24.51
C LYS A 67 -7.46 14.20 22.98
N PRO A 68 -7.86 15.32 22.35
CA PRO A 68 -7.88 15.46 20.88
C PRO A 68 -6.53 15.19 20.19
N LYS A 69 -5.41 15.62 20.79
CA LYS A 69 -4.05 15.36 20.27
C LYS A 69 -3.74 13.85 20.21
N HIS A 70 -4.11 13.11 21.26
CA HIS A 70 -3.90 11.66 21.31
C HIS A 70 -4.84 10.91 20.37
N TRP A 71 -6.09 11.38 20.26
CA TRP A 71 -7.05 10.89 19.27
C TRP A 71 -6.47 11.00 17.86
N TRP A 72 -6.00 12.19 17.46
CA TRP A 72 -5.44 12.41 16.13
C TRP A 72 -4.21 11.53 15.85
N ASN A 73 -3.31 11.38 16.82
CA ASN A 73 -2.17 10.47 16.69
C ASN A 73 -2.60 9.02 16.50
N LYS A 74 -3.62 8.54 17.22
CA LYS A 74 -4.17 7.19 17.01
C LYS A 74 -4.86 7.05 15.66
N VAL A 75 -5.61 8.06 15.21
CA VAL A 75 -6.27 8.06 13.89
C VAL A 75 -5.23 7.94 12.77
N LYS A 76 -4.17 8.76 12.81
CA LYS A 76 -3.06 8.66 11.85
C LYS A 76 -2.47 7.25 11.81
N ARG A 77 -2.22 6.64 12.98
CA ARG A 77 -1.70 5.27 13.06
C ARG A 77 -2.64 4.22 12.50
N ILE A 78 -3.94 4.33 12.76
CA ILE A 78 -4.97 3.41 12.22
C ILE A 78 -5.07 3.51 10.70
N SER A 79 -4.86 4.72 10.15
CA SER A 79 -4.95 5.00 8.72
C SER A 79 -3.65 4.80 7.94
N GLY A 80 -2.59 4.31 8.58
CA GLY A 80 -1.29 4.15 7.91
C GLY A 80 -0.53 5.46 7.69
N HIS A 81 -1.05 6.59 8.18
CA HIS A 81 -0.36 7.89 8.22
C HIS A 81 0.53 8.05 9.46
N SER A 82 0.82 6.97 10.20
CA SER A 82 1.87 7.06 11.21
C SER A 82 3.15 7.36 10.45
N PRO A 83 3.89 8.44 10.78
CA PRO A 83 5.28 8.47 10.39
C PRO A 83 5.87 7.16 10.91
N VAL A 84 6.48 6.41 10.00
CA VAL A 84 7.29 5.27 10.38
C VAL A 84 8.32 5.87 11.32
N SER A 85 8.15 5.66 12.64
CA SER A 85 9.08 6.20 13.63
C SER A 85 10.47 5.56 13.50
N ASN A 86 10.62 4.62 12.56
CA ASN A 86 11.90 4.26 11.97
C ASN A 86 12.32 5.37 11.00
N ARG A 87 13.02 6.38 11.54
CA ARG A 87 13.88 7.29 10.74
C ARG A 87 14.91 6.54 9.88
N ASN A 88 14.98 5.22 9.96
CA ASN A 88 15.93 4.38 9.23
C ASN A 88 15.32 3.80 7.93
N ASN A 89 14.03 3.98 7.65
CA ASN A 89 13.39 3.48 6.41
C ASN A 89 13.28 4.52 5.28
N THR A 90 13.81 5.73 5.47
CA THR A 90 14.00 6.70 4.39
C THR A 90 15.38 6.62 3.75
N ASN A 91 16.24 5.70 4.19
CA ASN A 91 17.49 5.43 3.49
C ASN A 91 17.16 4.61 2.24
N ILE A 92 16.75 5.32 1.18
CA ILE A 92 16.67 4.80 -0.18
C ILE A 92 17.99 4.09 -0.54
N GLU A 93 19.10 4.56 0.03
CA GLU A 93 20.42 3.91 0.05
C GLU A 93 20.35 2.42 0.44
N SER A 94 19.61 2.03 1.47
CA SER A 94 19.52 0.62 1.90
C SER A 94 18.81 -0.30 0.89
N SER A 95 18.07 0.27 -0.06
CA SER A 95 17.41 -0.46 -1.15
C SER A 95 18.24 -0.49 -2.43
N LEU A 96 19.31 0.31 -2.50
CA LEU A 96 20.27 0.26 -3.59
C LEU A 96 21.27 -0.89 -3.31
N PRO A 97 21.71 -1.61 -4.34
CA PRO A 97 22.79 -2.58 -4.21
C PRO A 97 23.97 -1.97 -3.45
N THR A 98 24.55 -2.69 -2.48
CA THR A 98 25.69 -2.24 -1.67
C THR A 98 26.86 -1.71 -2.49
N GLN A 99 27.02 -2.24 -3.71
CA GLN A 99 28.02 -1.81 -4.70
C GLN A 99 27.84 -0.34 -5.17
N ILE A 100 26.66 0.25 -4.96
CA ILE A 100 26.28 1.61 -5.36
C ILE A 100 26.42 2.59 -4.19
N THR A 101 26.28 2.11 -2.96
CA THR A 101 26.21 2.94 -1.74
C THR A 101 27.48 2.98 -0.93
N ASP A 102 28.30 1.93 -1.02
CA ASP A 102 29.56 1.91 -0.29
C ASP A 102 30.51 2.91 -0.97
N GLN A 103 30.83 4.00 -0.26
CA GLN A 103 31.81 5.03 -0.59
C GLN A 103 31.39 6.23 -1.45
N ARG A 104 30.13 6.40 -1.84
CA ARG A 104 29.70 7.58 -2.64
C ARG A 104 29.21 8.74 -1.79
N SER A 105 29.61 9.96 -2.15
CA SER A 105 28.97 11.20 -1.69
C SER A 105 27.50 11.24 -2.14
N CYS A 106 26.66 12.01 -1.45
CA CYS A 106 25.27 12.24 -1.86
C CYS A 106 25.17 12.81 -3.28
N ASP A 107 26.12 13.67 -3.67
CA ASP A 107 26.15 14.28 -5.01
C ASP A 107 26.48 13.23 -6.08
N GLU A 108 27.50 12.38 -5.83
CA GLU A 108 27.90 11.29 -6.73
C GLU A 108 26.79 10.25 -6.89
N LEU A 109 26.00 10.02 -5.84
CA LEU A 109 24.84 9.15 -5.91
C LEU A 109 23.73 9.76 -6.77
N ALA A 110 23.47 11.06 -6.63
CA ALA A 110 22.47 11.76 -7.43
C ALA A 110 22.84 11.74 -8.92
N ASP A 111 24.09 12.00 -9.25
CA ASP A 111 24.59 11.95 -10.63
C ASP A 111 24.49 10.54 -11.22
N PHE A 112 24.90 9.52 -10.47
CA PHE A 112 24.75 8.13 -10.90
C PHE A 112 23.28 7.74 -11.15
N ILE A 113 22.36 8.17 -10.28
CA ILE A 113 20.92 7.93 -10.46
C ILE A 113 20.45 8.61 -11.75
N ASN A 114 20.81 9.87 -11.95
CA ASN A 114 20.43 10.62 -13.16
C ASN A 114 20.96 9.92 -14.43
N GLU A 115 22.23 9.54 -14.45
CA GLU A 115 22.85 8.81 -15.58
C GLU A 115 22.13 7.48 -15.87
N SER A 116 21.80 6.72 -14.82
CA SER A 116 21.09 5.44 -14.96
C SER A 116 19.70 5.58 -15.56
N PHE A 117 19.05 6.73 -15.40
CA PHE A 117 17.77 7.03 -16.04
C PHE A 117 17.92 7.63 -17.45
N LEU A 118 19.05 8.25 -17.76
CA LEU A 118 19.34 8.77 -19.09
C LEU A 118 19.60 7.65 -20.11
N GLU A 119 20.30 6.57 -19.72
CA GLU A 119 20.56 5.41 -20.59
C GLU A 119 19.27 4.84 -21.24
N PRO A 120 18.22 4.48 -20.48
CA PRO A 120 16.95 4.05 -21.06
C PRO A 120 16.24 5.14 -21.89
N GLN A 121 16.41 6.42 -21.52
CA GLN A 121 15.76 7.54 -22.20
C GLN A 121 16.35 7.81 -23.59
N GLN A 122 17.62 7.49 -23.82
CA GLN A 122 18.27 7.62 -25.13
C GLN A 122 17.62 6.74 -26.22
N MET A 123 16.91 5.69 -25.84
CA MET A 123 16.20 4.82 -26.77
C MET A 123 14.88 5.44 -27.28
N PHE A 124 14.43 6.55 -26.70
CA PHE A 124 13.19 7.21 -27.10
C PHE A 124 13.50 8.44 -27.95
N GLU A 125 12.83 8.53 -29.10
CA GLU A 125 12.87 9.72 -29.94
C GLU A 125 11.90 10.77 -29.36
N PRO A 126 12.33 12.04 -29.21
CA PRO A 126 11.44 13.12 -28.80
C PRO A 126 10.25 13.22 -29.76
N LEU A 127 9.05 13.34 -29.22
CA LEU A 127 7.86 13.55 -30.05
C LEU A 127 7.93 14.94 -30.70
N ASP A 128 7.74 15.00 -32.02
CA ASP A 128 7.61 16.28 -32.73
C ASP A 128 6.41 17.08 -32.17
N GLU A 129 6.61 18.39 -31.98
CA GLU A 129 5.56 19.35 -31.59
C GLU A 129 4.33 19.31 -32.52
N SER A 130 4.46 18.73 -33.73
CA SER A 130 3.36 18.52 -34.68
C SER A 130 2.31 17.52 -34.18
N SER A 131 2.66 16.65 -33.23
CA SER A 131 1.74 15.69 -32.59
C SER A 131 0.80 16.34 -31.57
N LYS A 132 1.01 17.61 -31.20
CA LYS A 132 0.17 18.36 -30.25
C LYS A 132 -1.13 18.90 -30.86
N LEU A 133 -1.46 18.57 -32.11
CA LEU A 133 -2.70 18.96 -32.77
C LEU A 133 -3.57 17.75 -33.08
N CYS A 134 -4.10 17.09 -32.05
CA CYS A 134 -5.29 16.23 -32.13
C CYS A 134 -5.86 15.94 -30.72
N ASP A 135 -6.14 16.96 -29.90
CA ASP A 135 -6.92 16.79 -28.67
C ASP A 135 -8.10 17.77 -28.62
N GLU A 136 -8.91 17.75 -29.67
CA GLU A 136 -10.31 18.17 -29.60
C GLU A 136 -11.12 17.07 -30.29
N ASN A 137 -11.38 15.95 -29.58
CA ASN A 137 -12.51 15.03 -29.76
C ASN A 137 -12.40 13.74 -28.92
N PHE A 138 -11.96 13.79 -27.65
CA PHE A 138 -12.19 12.69 -26.70
C PHE A 138 -13.49 12.91 -25.92
N THR A 139 -14.60 13.10 -26.64
CA THR A 139 -15.93 12.91 -26.06
C THR A 139 -16.33 11.44 -26.20
N SER A 140 -16.51 10.78 -25.05
CA SER A 140 -17.26 9.53 -24.86
C SER A 140 -16.59 8.22 -25.34
N LEU A 141 -15.72 7.67 -24.49
CA LEU A 141 -15.71 6.21 -24.27
C LEU A 141 -16.47 5.91 -22.98
N THR A 142 -17.79 6.08 -23.04
CA THR A 142 -18.69 5.44 -22.08
C THR A 142 -18.71 3.94 -22.38
N CYS A 143 -18.10 3.16 -21.50
CA CYS A 143 -18.11 1.70 -21.58
C CYS A 143 -19.53 1.21 -21.33
N LYS A 144 -20.32 0.99 -22.38
CA LYS A 144 -21.65 0.36 -22.28
C LYS A 144 -21.45 -1.13 -22.02
N LEU A 145 -21.65 -1.54 -20.77
CA LEU A 145 -21.85 -2.95 -20.41
C LEU A 145 -23.11 -3.44 -21.12
N GLN A 146 -22.97 -4.28 -22.14
CA GLN A 146 -24.09 -5.06 -22.65
C GLN A 146 -24.21 -6.31 -21.79
N VAL A 147 -25.28 -6.37 -21.00
CA VAL A 147 -25.73 -7.61 -20.36
C VAL A 147 -26.53 -8.37 -21.42
N THR A 148 -25.98 -9.48 -21.91
CA THR A 148 -26.75 -10.47 -22.65
C THR A 148 -27.40 -11.40 -21.64
N GLU A 149 -28.72 -11.29 -21.49
CA GLU A 149 -29.54 -12.33 -20.87
C GLU A 149 -29.55 -13.55 -21.81
N LEU A 150 -29.24 -14.73 -21.24
CA LEU A 150 -29.46 -16.02 -21.89
C LEU A 150 -30.81 -16.55 -21.38
N GLU A 151 -31.65 -16.97 -22.33
CA GLU A 151 -33.00 -17.56 -22.15
C GLU A 151 -33.04 -18.74 -21.18
#